data_AF-A0A1I8JFG0-F1
#
_entry.id   AF-A0A1I8JFG0-F1
#
_cell.length_a   1.000
_cell.length_b   1.000
_cell.length_c   1.000
_cell.angle_alpha   90.00
_cell.angle_beta   90.00
_cell.angle_gamma   90.00
#
_symmetry.space_group_name_H-M   'P 1'
#
loop_
_entity.id
_entity.type
_entity.pdbx_description
1 polymer ?
#
loop_
_entity_poly.entity_id
_entity_poly.type
_entity_poly.pdbx_seq_one_letter_code
_entity_poly.pdbx_strand_id
1 'polypeptide(L)'
;STEAADCSTITCDNGGTCNNHTDSPPCLCPLPYIAPYCESAADYCFTLQPDKRITKLPVCLNGGNCTLAYTDPYFNCSCPDGFTGTASEQSQISTVVVIATACVASLLTGAVIVVGVQWMRFHDHRWRQFCPFR
;
A
#
# COMPACT_ATOMS: atom_id res chain seq x y z
N SER A 1 5.81 20.40 28.44
CA SER A 1 5.52 18.96 28.53
C SER A 1 4.39 18.69 27.58
N THR A 2 4.56 17.79 26.61
CA THR A 2 3.45 17.36 25.76
C THR A 2 2.62 16.41 26.62
N GLU A 3 1.37 16.78 26.93
CA GLU A 3 0.47 15.90 27.66
C GLU A 3 0.23 14.62 26.84
N ALA A 4 -0.02 13.50 27.49
CA ALA A 4 -0.41 12.24 26.84
C ALA A 4 -1.93 12.13 26.80
N ALA A 5 -2.49 11.53 25.74
CA ALA A 5 -3.92 11.30 25.67
C ALA A 5 -4.40 10.34 26.78
N ASP A 6 -5.56 10.63 27.37
CA ASP A 6 -6.17 9.80 28.41
C ASP A 6 -6.92 8.61 27.80
N CYS A 7 -6.21 7.49 27.66
CA CYS A 7 -6.78 6.26 27.11
C CYS A 7 -7.87 5.60 27.96
N SER A 8 -8.18 6.12 29.15
CA SER A 8 -9.33 5.64 29.93
C SER A 8 -10.66 6.22 29.45
N THR A 9 -10.63 7.39 28.81
CA THR A 9 -11.81 8.08 28.27
C THR A 9 -11.88 8.03 26.75
N ILE A 10 -10.76 7.73 26.09
CA ILE A 10 -10.65 7.69 24.63
C ILE A 10 -10.92 6.29 24.10
N THR A 11 -11.84 6.20 23.15
CA THR A 11 -12.12 4.98 22.38
C THR A 11 -11.65 5.19 20.95
N CYS A 12 -10.85 4.27 20.43
CA CYS A 12 -10.40 4.28 19.03
C CYS A 12 -11.19 3.24 18.23
N ASP A 13 -11.78 3.67 17.12
CA ASP A 13 -12.59 2.82 16.25
C ASP A 13 -11.73 2.00 15.27
N ASN A 14 -12.38 1.04 14.60
CA ASN A 14 -11.81 0.33 13.45
C ASN A 14 -10.42 -0.32 13.68
N GLY A 15 -10.16 -0.76 14.91
CA GLY A 15 -8.89 -1.37 15.31
C GLY A 15 -7.76 -0.37 15.58
N GLY A 16 -8.09 0.91 15.78
CA GLY A 16 -7.15 1.92 16.26
C GLY A 16 -6.62 1.62 17.66
N THR A 17 -5.40 2.06 17.93
CA THR A 17 -4.76 1.91 19.25
C THR A 17 -4.59 3.28 19.89
N CYS A 18 -5.07 3.46 21.12
CA CYS A 18 -4.86 4.72 21.84
C CYS A 18 -3.36 4.95 22.08
N ASN A 19 -2.87 6.18 21.84
CA ASN A 19 -1.51 6.54 22.20
C ASN A 19 -1.48 7.33 23.51
N ASN A 20 -0.64 6.86 24.43
CA ASN A 20 -0.38 7.50 25.72
C ASN A 20 0.93 8.30 25.70
N HIS A 21 1.41 8.69 24.52
CA HIS A 21 2.69 9.38 24.35
C HIS A 21 2.52 10.83 23.88
N THR A 22 1.39 11.14 23.25
CA THR A 22 1.07 12.44 22.68
C THR A 22 -0.42 12.73 22.90
N ASP A 23 -0.79 14.01 22.98
CA ASP A 23 -2.20 14.41 23.11
C ASP A 23 -2.95 14.37 21.75
N SER A 24 -2.21 14.56 20.64
CA SER A 24 -2.80 14.57 19.30
C SER A 24 -1.84 14.03 18.24
N PRO A 25 -2.31 13.16 17.32
CA PRO A 25 -3.62 12.50 17.36
C PRO A 25 -3.71 11.57 18.58
N PRO A 26 -4.89 11.36 19.20
CA PRO A 26 -5.02 10.49 20.38
C PRO A 26 -5.08 9.00 20.04
N CYS A 27 -5.39 8.64 18.80
CA CYS A 27 -5.39 7.26 18.31
C CYS A 27 -4.37 7.06 17.18
N LEU A 28 -3.79 5.85 17.15
CA LEU A 28 -2.96 5.33 16.07
C LEU A 28 -3.84 4.48 15.15
N CYS A 29 -4.16 5.01 13.97
CA CYS A 29 -5.06 4.34 13.04
C CYS A 29 -4.33 3.34 12.12
N PRO A 30 -4.86 2.11 11.97
CA PRO A 30 -4.46 1.21 10.89
C PRO A 30 -5.02 1.70 9.55
N LEU A 31 -4.36 1.35 8.44
CA LEU A 31 -4.91 1.60 7.11
C LEU A 31 -6.21 0.79 6.91
N PRO A 32 -7.24 1.34 6.24
CA PRO A 32 -7.29 2.65 5.59
C PRO A 32 -7.81 3.79 6.48
N TYR A 33 -7.93 3.59 7.79
CA TYR A 33 -8.65 4.50 8.68
C TYR A 33 -7.88 5.79 9.02
N ILE A 34 -8.63 6.86 9.20
CA ILE A 34 -8.21 8.24 9.43
C ILE A 34 -9.13 8.92 10.45
N ALA A 35 -8.84 10.20 10.70
CA ALA A 35 -9.44 11.05 11.72
C ALA A 35 -8.95 10.72 13.15
N PRO A 36 -9.16 11.61 14.14
CA PRO A 36 -8.53 11.51 15.45
C PRO A 36 -8.83 10.21 16.21
N TYR A 37 -10.00 9.60 15.96
CA TYR A 37 -10.46 8.38 16.61
C TYR A 37 -10.59 7.20 15.64
N CYS A 38 -10.02 7.30 14.43
CA CYS A 38 -10.07 6.27 13.39
C CYS A 38 -11.49 5.96 12.89
N GLU A 39 -12.41 6.91 13.00
CA GLU A 39 -13.84 6.76 12.71
C GLU A 39 -14.16 6.73 11.19
N SER A 40 -13.23 7.20 10.35
CA SER A 40 -13.43 7.33 8.90
C SER A 40 -12.33 6.62 8.13
N ALA A 41 -12.57 6.24 6.87
CA ALA A 41 -11.54 5.71 5.98
C ALA A 41 -11.08 6.78 4.99
N ALA A 42 -9.78 6.80 4.68
CA ALA A 42 -9.26 7.64 3.61
C ALA A 42 -9.69 7.10 2.25
N ASP A 43 -10.19 7.99 1.40
CA ASP A 43 -10.36 7.70 -0.01
C ASP A 43 -9.03 7.91 -0.73
N TYR A 44 -8.28 6.82 -0.95
CA TYR A 44 -7.00 6.87 -1.64
C TYR A 44 -7.11 7.24 -3.11
N CYS A 45 -8.31 7.28 -3.70
CA CYS A 45 -8.48 7.80 -5.07
C CYS A 45 -8.20 9.31 -5.14
N PHE A 46 -8.32 10.04 -4.02
CA PHE A 46 -8.14 11.49 -3.97
C PHE A 46 -7.22 11.98 -2.85
N THR A 47 -6.93 11.13 -1.86
CA THR A 47 -6.17 11.48 -0.66
C THR A 47 -4.82 10.77 -0.64
N LEU A 48 -3.76 11.54 -0.39
CA LEU A 48 -2.42 11.00 -0.15
C LEU A 48 -2.16 10.88 1.36
N GLN A 49 -1.38 9.89 1.76
CA GLN A 49 -0.90 9.70 3.13
C GLN A 49 0.62 9.45 3.13
N PRO A 50 1.43 10.53 3.08
CA PRO A 50 2.89 10.41 3.03
C PRO A 50 3.49 9.70 4.24
N ASP A 51 2.89 9.85 5.41
CA ASP A 51 3.26 9.19 6.67
C ASP A 51 3.14 7.66 6.58
N LYS A 52 2.15 7.16 5.83
CA LYS A 52 1.93 5.74 5.54
C LYS A 52 2.62 5.27 4.25
N ARG A 53 3.53 6.07 3.69
CA ARG A 53 4.23 5.83 2.40
C ARG A 53 3.29 5.77 1.18
N ILE A 54 2.14 6.44 1.26
CA ILE A 54 1.18 6.62 0.16
C ILE A 54 1.42 8.01 -0.44
N THR A 55 2.38 8.08 -1.37
CA THR A 55 2.83 9.34 -1.98
C THR A 55 2.29 9.57 -3.39
N LYS A 56 1.49 8.63 -3.91
CA LYS A 56 0.93 8.69 -5.25
C LYS A 56 -0.49 8.13 -5.27
N LEU A 57 -1.37 8.80 -5.99
CA LEU A 57 -2.75 8.35 -6.17
C LEU A 57 -2.81 7.14 -7.12
N PRO A 58 -3.74 6.21 -6.88
CA PRO A 58 -3.98 5.10 -7.76
C PRO A 58 -4.43 5.57 -9.14
N VAL A 59 -3.97 4.89 -10.18
CA VAL A 59 -4.37 5.16 -11.56
C VAL A 59 -5.08 3.94 -12.12
N CYS A 60 -6.37 4.09 -12.42
CA CYS A 60 -7.15 3.11 -13.17
C CYS A 60 -6.94 3.33 -14.67
N LEU A 61 -6.39 2.32 -15.36
CA LEU A 61 -6.14 2.40 -16.80
C LEU A 61 -7.40 2.11 -17.62
N ASN A 62 -7.41 2.50 -18.91
CA ASN A 62 -8.51 2.25 -19.86
C ASN A 62 -9.88 2.78 -19.41
N GLY A 63 -9.91 3.91 -18.70
CA GLY A 63 -11.16 4.54 -18.26
C GLY A 63 -11.83 3.86 -17.07
N GLY A 64 -11.10 3.04 -16.30
CA GLY A 64 -11.61 2.49 -15.04
C GLY A 64 -11.92 3.60 -14.02
N ASN A 65 -12.94 3.37 -13.20
CA ASN A 65 -13.34 4.26 -12.13
C ASN A 65 -12.78 3.78 -10.78
N CYS A 66 -12.06 4.65 -10.09
CA CYS A 66 -11.45 4.37 -8.79
C CYS A 66 -12.50 4.49 -7.68
N THR A 67 -12.53 3.50 -6.79
CA THR A 67 -13.38 3.49 -5.60
C THR A 67 -12.56 3.08 -4.38
N LEU A 68 -12.89 3.61 -3.20
CA LEU A 68 -12.28 3.19 -1.94
C LEU A 68 -12.48 1.69 -1.69
N ALA A 69 -11.50 1.05 -1.07
CA ALA A 69 -11.60 -0.33 -0.59
C ALA A 69 -11.07 -0.44 0.84
N TYR A 70 -11.61 -1.38 1.61
CA TYR A 70 -11.22 -1.61 3.01
C TYR A 70 -10.10 -2.64 3.18
N THR A 71 -9.68 -3.27 2.08
CA THR A 71 -8.63 -4.28 2.02
C THR A 71 -7.48 -3.77 1.18
N ASP A 72 -6.24 -4.17 1.48
CA ASP A 72 -5.07 -3.87 0.64
C ASP A 72 -5.38 -4.18 -0.85
N PRO A 73 -5.08 -3.25 -1.78
CA PRO A 73 -4.29 -2.01 -1.64
C PRO A 73 -5.10 -0.76 -1.23
N TYR A 74 -6.28 -0.94 -0.64
CA TYR A 74 -7.22 0.08 -0.14
C TYR A 74 -7.90 0.95 -1.22
N PHE A 75 -7.80 0.53 -2.47
CA PHE A 75 -8.57 1.06 -3.59
C PHE A 75 -8.92 -0.08 -4.56
N ASN A 76 -9.99 0.12 -5.32
CA ASN A 76 -10.41 -0.78 -6.39
C ASN A 76 -10.74 0.02 -7.65
N CYS A 77 -10.35 -0.51 -8.81
CA CYS A 77 -10.70 0.03 -10.11
C CYS A 77 -11.86 -0.78 -10.70
N SER A 78 -13.03 -0.17 -10.80
CA SER A 78 -14.16 -0.71 -11.55
C SER A 78 -14.00 -0.40 -13.04
N CYS A 79 -14.04 -1.42 -13.90
CA CYS A 79 -13.87 -1.22 -15.34
C CYS A 79 -15.22 -0.98 -16.03
N PRO A 80 -15.28 -0.12 -17.06
CA PRO A 80 -16.49 0.08 -17.87
C PRO A 80 -16.87 -1.19 -18.66
N ASP A 81 -18.12 -1.25 -19.13
CA ASP A 81 -18.65 -2.39 -19.90
C ASP A 81 -17.75 -2.74 -21.10
N GLY A 82 -17.37 -4.02 -21.21
CA GLY A 82 -16.44 -4.53 -22.24
C GLY A 82 -15.01 -4.79 -21.78
N PHE A 83 -14.67 -4.42 -20.54
CA PHE A 83 -13.40 -4.71 -19.88
C PHE A 83 -13.61 -5.69 -18.72
N THR A 84 -12.70 -6.65 -18.51
CA THR A 84 -12.81 -7.61 -17.40
C THR A 84 -12.20 -7.03 -16.14
N GLY A 85 -13.06 -6.55 -15.24
CA GLY A 85 -12.68 -6.06 -13.92
C GLY A 85 -12.64 -7.18 -12.89
N THR A 86 -11.48 -7.77 -12.68
CA THR A 86 -11.08 -8.30 -11.36
C THR A 86 -9.57 -8.16 -11.25
N ALA A 87 -9.12 -7.27 -10.37
CA ALA A 87 -7.76 -7.27 -9.85
C ALA A 87 -7.57 -8.51 -8.95
N SER A 88 -7.66 -9.70 -9.53
CA SER A 88 -7.22 -10.92 -8.86
C SER A 88 -5.71 -10.95 -8.97
N GLU A 89 -5.09 -10.39 -7.94
CA GLU A 89 -3.79 -10.80 -7.42
C GLU A 89 -2.75 -11.17 -8.50
N GLN A 90 -2.15 -10.16 -9.13
CA GLN A 90 -0.79 -10.36 -9.62
C GLN A 90 0.13 -10.36 -8.41
N SER A 91 0.12 -11.51 -7.71
CA SER A 91 1.03 -11.83 -6.62
C SER A 91 2.44 -11.60 -7.18
N GLN A 92 3.04 -10.49 -6.75
CA GLN A 92 4.40 -10.12 -7.10
C GLN A 92 5.27 -11.28 -6.65
N ILE A 93 5.73 -12.11 -7.61
CA ILE A 93 6.79 -13.07 -7.34
C ILE A 93 7.95 -12.24 -6.85
N SER A 94 8.13 -12.21 -5.53
CA SER A 94 9.15 -11.42 -4.87
C SER A 94 10.48 -11.84 -5.48
N THR A 95 11.15 -10.92 -6.18
CA THR A 95 12.45 -11.16 -6.81
C THR A 95 13.50 -11.62 -5.79
N VAL A 96 13.24 -11.45 -4.49
CA VAL A 96 14.00 -12.07 -3.39
C VAL A 96 14.09 -13.60 -3.53
N VAL A 97 12.99 -14.27 -3.92
CA VAL A 97 12.95 -15.72 -4.12
C VAL A 97 13.81 -16.12 -5.31
N VAL A 98 13.73 -15.37 -6.41
CA VAL A 98 14.54 -15.61 -7.62
C VAL A 98 16.03 -15.42 -7.34
N ILE A 99 16.40 -14.37 -6.60
CA ILE A 99 17.79 -14.10 -6.22
C ILE A 99 18.33 -15.20 -5.30
N ALA A 100 17.56 -15.66 -4.31
CA ALA A 100 17.98 -16.75 -3.41
C ALA A 100 18.22 -18.06 -4.19
N THR A 101 17.37 -18.37 -5.17
CA THR A 101 17.56 -19.54 -6.05
C THR A 101 18.73 -19.38 -7.04
N ALA A 102 19.09 -18.15 -7.41
CA ALA A 102 20.27 -17.88 -8.24
C ALA A 102 21.57 -17.94 -7.41
N CYS A 103 21.56 -17.49 -6.15
CA CYS A 103 22.74 -17.53 -5.27
C CYS A 103 23.27 -18.95 -5.07
N VAL A 104 22.41 -19.97 -5.03
CA VAL A 104 22.85 -21.37 -4.90
C VAL A 104 23.49 -21.90 -6.19
N ALA A 105 23.14 -21.38 -7.35
CA ALA A 105 23.72 -21.79 -8.64
C ALA A 105 25.08 -21.11 -8.92
N SER A 106 25.32 -19.91 -8.39
CA SER A 106 26.53 -19.12 -8.66
C SER A 106 27.79 -19.61 -7.93
N LEU A 107 27.70 -20.58 -7.02
CA LEU A 107 28.87 -21.19 -6.37
C LEU A 107 29.62 -22.18 -7.30
N LEU A 108 29.07 -22.52 -8.47
CA LEU A 108 29.66 -23.49 -9.39
C LEU A 108 30.37 -22.88 -10.61
N THR A 109 30.15 -21.60 -10.90
CA THR A 109 30.78 -20.92 -12.05
C THR A 109 31.35 -19.58 -11.60
N GLY A 110 32.64 -19.56 -11.28
CA GLY A 110 33.37 -18.38 -10.83
C GLY A 110 33.41 -17.25 -11.86
N ALA A 111 32.34 -16.47 -11.95
CA ALA A 111 32.25 -15.27 -12.76
C ALA A 111 31.85 -14.09 -11.86
N VAL A 112 32.79 -13.18 -11.62
CA VAL A 112 32.54 -11.89 -10.96
C VAL A 112 31.79 -11.01 -11.96
N ILE A 113 30.46 -11.05 -11.95
CA ILE A 113 29.66 -10.08 -12.69
C ILE A 113 29.61 -8.81 -11.87
N VAL A 114 30.36 -7.80 -12.32
CA VAL A 114 30.23 -6.41 -11.88
C VAL A 114 28.84 -5.96 -12.31
N VAL A 115 27.81 -6.15 -11.47
CA VAL A 115 26.47 -5.60 -11.71
C VAL A 115 26.50 -4.12 -11.37
N GLY A 116 27.07 -3.35 -12.30
CA GLY A 116 26.92 -1.91 -12.34
C GLY A 116 25.47 -1.56 -12.65
N VAL A 117 24.85 -0.82 -11.73
CA VAL A 117 23.77 0.17 -11.97
C VAL A 117 22.57 -0.30 -12.83
N GLN A 118 21.73 -1.17 -12.27
CA GLN A 118 20.28 -1.15 -12.56
C GLN A 118 19.52 -0.66 -11.32
N TRP A 119 19.86 0.55 -10.87
CA TRP A 119 19.11 1.29 -9.86
C TRP A 119 17.91 1.99 -10.51
N MET A 120 16.96 1.23 -11.05
CA MET A 120 15.75 1.81 -11.65
C MET A 120 14.49 1.05 -11.23
N ARG A 121 13.84 1.63 -10.20
CA ARG A 121 12.39 1.73 -9.96
C ARG A 121 11.56 0.44 -9.92
N PHE A 122 11.66 -0.29 -8.82
CA PHE A 122 10.67 -1.31 -8.43
C PHE A 122 9.58 -0.83 -7.44
N HIS A 123 9.50 0.48 -7.15
CA HIS A 123 8.62 1.00 -6.10
C HIS A 123 7.25 1.56 -6.55
N ASP A 124 6.90 1.53 -7.84
CA ASP A 124 5.79 2.35 -8.38
C ASP A 124 4.70 1.56 -9.15
N HIS A 125 4.61 0.24 -8.93
CA HIS A 125 3.58 -0.62 -9.56
C HIS A 125 2.40 -0.97 -8.63
N ARG A 126 2.53 -0.77 -7.30
CA ARG A 126 1.43 -1.08 -6.35
C ARG A 126 0.19 -0.20 -6.58
N TRP A 127 0.36 1.00 -7.14
CA TRP A 127 -0.70 2.00 -7.33
C TRP A 127 -1.25 2.07 -8.77
N ARG A 128 -1.01 1.06 -9.60
CA ARG A 128 -1.61 0.99 -10.95
C ARG A 128 -2.40 -0.31 -11.07
N GLN A 129 -3.70 -0.21 -11.34
CA GLN A 129 -4.53 -1.37 -11.68
C GLN A 129 -4.90 -1.29 -13.17
N PHE A 130 -4.69 -2.39 -13.88
CA PHE A 130 -4.98 -2.50 -15.31
C PHE A 130 -6.38 -3.10 -15.51
N CYS A 131 -7.18 -2.47 -16.36
CA CYS A 131 -8.44 -3.03 -16.87
C CYS A 131 -8.16 -3.70 -18.23
N PRO A 132 -7.95 -5.04 -18.29
CA PRO A 132 -7.77 -5.74 -19.56
C PRO A 132 -9.05 -5.71 -20.40
N PHE A 133 -8.85 -5.67 -21.72
CA PHE A 133 -9.93 -5.91 -22.68
C PHE A 133 -10.41 -7.36 -22.54
N ARG A 134 -11.70 -7.57 -22.77
CA ARG A 134 -12.29 -8.91 -22.80
C ARG A 134 -11.75 -9.76 -23.95
#